data_AF-A0A2G6DC60-F1
#
_entry.id   AF-A0A2G6DC60-F1
#
_cell.length_a   1.000
_cell.length_b   1.000
_cell.length_c   1.000
_cell.angle_alpha   90.00
_cell.angle_beta   90.00
_cell.angle_gamma   90.00
#
_symmetry.space_group_name_H-M   'P 1'
#
loop_
_entity.id
_entity.type
_entity.pdbx_description
1 polymer ?
#
loop_
_entity_poly.entity_id
_entity_poly.type
_entity_poly.pdbx_seq_one_letter_code
_entity_poly.pdbx_strand_id
1 'polypeptide(L)'
;MGERLIYFIFFLCCMSLGIQTLVNEMVYIRGKLIDFSDMGYFYIIPGVLIICLGFASLYFAFRKLPKNYRQNESVMKCKKCRKVFPYEDTNDGKCPNCNIDTIEIVKFYEVARKIKDERFFNPELRYKRKRRSKKTNSNKKKDLNR
;
A
#
# COMPACT_ATOMS: atom_id res chain seq x y z
N MET A 1 11.90 5.24 -2.29
CA MET A 1 11.71 5.98 -3.55
C MET A 1 12.60 5.48 -4.69
N GLY A 2 13.79 4.92 -4.41
CA GLY A 2 14.74 4.45 -5.43
C GLY A 2 14.22 3.39 -6.41
N GLU A 3 13.42 2.41 -5.96
CA GLU A 3 12.92 1.34 -6.86
C GLU A 3 12.11 1.88 -8.06
N ARG A 4 11.31 2.94 -7.86
CA ARG A 4 10.49 3.54 -8.92
C ARG A 4 11.34 4.28 -9.95
N LEU A 5 12.40 4.93 -9.47
CA LEU A 5 13.39 5.60 -10.32
C LEU A 5 14.12 4.58 -11.20
N ILE A 6 14.45 3.40 -10.67
CA ILE A 6 15.11 2.33 -11.44
C ILE A 6 14.21 1.85 -12.60
N TYR A 7 12.92 1.58 -12.36
CA TYR A 7 12.00 1.18 -13.43
C TYR A 7 11.78 2.30 -14.46
N PHE A 8 11.77 3.56 -14.02
CA PHE A 8 11.64 4.71 -14.92
C PHE A 8 12.88 4.89 -15.81
N ILE A 9 14.08 4.77 -15.23
CA ILE A 9 15.34 4.80 -15.98
C ILE A 9 15.42 3.62 -16.95
N PHE A 10 14.99 2.43 -16.53
CA PHE A 10 14.92 1.25 -17.39
C PHE A 10 13.97 1.47 -18.58
N PHE A 11 12.79 2.05 -18.35
CA PHE A 11 11.86 2.42 -19.42
C PHE A 11 12.49 3.38 -20.43
N LEU A 12 13.16 4.44 -19.97
CA LEU A 12 13.82 5.40 -20.86
C LEU A 12 14.92 4.75 -21.70
N CYS A 13 15.67 3.80 -21.12
CA CYS A 13 16.71 3.04 -21.81
C CYS A 13 16.12 2.10 -22.88
N CYS A 14 15.05 1.37 -22.57
CA CYS A 14 14.36 0.54 -23.56
C CYS A 14 13.79 1.37 -24.71
N MET A 15 13.20 2.53 -24.40
CA MET A 15 12.67 3.43 -25.44
C MET A 15 13.77 3.95 -26.37
N SER A 16 14.92 4.40 -25.82
CA SER A 16 16.02 4.89 -26.65
C SER A 16 16.61 3.78 -27.55
N LEU A 17 16.81 2.57 -27.02
CA LEU A 17 17.28 1.40 -27.78
C LEU A 17 16.27 0.95 -28.84
N GLY A 18 14.98 0.92 -28.50
CA GLY A 18 13.90 0.55 -29.43
C GLY A 18 13.76 1.54 -30.59
N ILE A 19 13.90 2.84 -30.33
CA ILE A 19 13.87 3.87 -31.38
C ILE A 19 15.13 3.78 -32.25
N GLN A 20 16.31 3.63 -31.66
CA GLN A 20 17.56 3.51 -32.42
C GLN A 20 17.55 2.30 -33.36
N THR A 21 17.01 1.17 -32.92
CA THR A 21 16.88 -0.04 -33.76
C THR A 21 15.89 0.14 -34.91
N LEU A 22 14.82 0.93 -34.72
CA LEU A 22 13.86 1.25 -35.78
C LEU A 22 14.37 2.30 -36.77
N VAL A 23 15.13 3.29 -36.31
CA VAL A 23 15.62 4.40 -37.16
C VAL A 23 16.87 4.00 -37.95
N ASN A 24 17.81 3.31 -37.31
CA ASN A 24 19.07 2.97 -37.94
C ASN A 24 18.99 1.65 -38.72
N GLU A 25 17.91 0.88 -38.57
CA GLU A 25 17.77 -0.47 -39.15
C GLU A 25 18.93 -1.43 -38.81
N MET A 26 19.72 -1.07 -37.79
CA MET A 26 20.90 -1.76 -37.31
C MET A 26 20.60 -2.31 -35.92
N VAL A 27 20.91 -3.59 -35.71
CA VAL A 27 20.83 -4.19 -34.37
C VAL A 27 22.23 -4.61 -33.93
N TYR A 28 22.64 -4.09 -32.78
CA TYR A 28 23.90 -4.47 -32.15
C TYR A 28 23.73 -5.83 -31.47
N ILE A 29 24.16 -6.90 -32.14
CA ILE A 29 24.10 -8.26 -31.58
C ILE A 29 25.53 -8.73 -31.36
N ARG A 30 25.89 -8.91 -30.08
CA ARG A 30 27.13 -9.62 -29.67
C ARG A 30 28.42 -9.01 -30.25
N GLY A 31 28.50 -7.67 -30.28
CA GLY A 31 29.70 -6.93 -30.71
C GLY A 31 29.84 -6.74 -32.22
N LYS A 32 28.88 -7.19 -33.01
CA LYS A 32 28.80 -6.91 -34.44
C LYS A 32 27.53 -6.12 -34.76
N LEU A 33 27.68 -5.10 -35.59
CA LEU A 33 26.57 -4.43 -36.25
C LEU A 33 26.07 -5.38 -37.34
N ILE A 34 24.84 -5.86 -37.17
CA ILE A 34 24.17 -6.61 -38.22
C ILE A 34 23.24 -5.62 -38.89
N ASP A 35 23.54 -5.30 -40.14
CA ASP A 35 22.69 -4.49 -40.99
C ASP A 35 21.50 -5.34 -41.44
N PHE A 36 20.29 -4.94 -41.07
CA PHE A 36 19.07 -5.62 -41.49
C PHE A 36 18.44 -4.98 -42.72
N SER A 37 19.06 -3.96 -43.32
CA SER A 37 18.57 -3.27 -44.52
C SER A 37 18.37 -4.22 -45.70
N ASP A 38 19.21 -5.25 -45.87
CA ASP A 38 19.04 -6.28 -46.91
C ASP A 38 17.93 -7.31 -46.60
N MET A 39 17.54 -7.42 -45.33
CA MET A 39 16.51 -8.36 -44.86
C MET A 39 15.11 -7.71 -44.85
N GLY A 40 14.98 -6.42 -45.18
CA GLY A 40 13.69 -5.72 -45.18
C GLY A 40 13.11 -5.58 -43.77
N TYR A 41 11.83 -5.93 -43.56
CA TYR A 41 11.07 -5.61 -42.34
C TYR A 41 11.46 -6.38 -41.07
N PHE A 42 12.46 -7.26 -41.10
CA PHE A 42 12.82 -8.09 -39.94
C PHE A 42 13.34 -7.28 -38.74
N TYR A 43 13.87 -6.07 -38.94
CA TYR A 43 14.34 -5.20 -37.85
C TYR A 43 13.21 -4.63 -36.98
N ILE A 44 11.97 -4.62 -37.49
CA ILE A 44 10.79 -4.13 -36.75
C ILE A 44 10.50 -5.03 -35.55
N ILE A 45 10.74 -6.34 -35.68
CA ILE A 45 10.45 -7.34 -34.64
C ILE A 45 11.23 -7.04 -33.34
N PRO A 46 12.58 -6.94 -33.34
CA PRO A 46 13.31 -6.61 -32.13
C PRO A 46 13.00 -5.20 -31.60
N GLY A 47 12.80 -4.20 -32.47
CA GLY A 47 12.47 -2.84 -32.05
C GLY A 47 11.14 -2.77 -31.29
N VAL A 48 10.08 -3.37 -31.83
CA VAL A 48 8.76 -3.41 -31.19
C VAL A 48 8.80 -4.21 -29.88
N LEU A 49 9.51 -5.33 -29.83
CA LEU A 49 9.65 -6.12 -28.60
C LEU A 49 10.29 -5.33 -27.45
N ILE A 50 11.37 -4.59 -27.74
CA ILE A 50 12.06 -3.77 -26.74
C ILE A 50 11.14 -2.65 -26.24
N ILE A 51 10.37 -2.01 -27.14
CA ILE A 51 9.39 -0.98 -26.77
C ILE A 51 8.29 -1.57 -25.88
N CYS A 52 7.74 -2.73 -26.23
CA CYS A 52 6.75 -3.42 -25.41
C CYS A 52 7.27 -3.77 -24.00
N LEU A 53 8.53 -4.20 -23.89
CA LEU A 53 9.19 -4.43 -22.59
C LEU A 53 9.33 -3.14 -21.78
N GLY A 54 9.66 -2.03 -22.45
CA GLY A 54 9.63 -0.70 -21.86
C GLY A 54 8.26 -0.40 -21.24
N PHE A 55 7.19 -0.45 -22.04
CA PHE A 55 5.83 -0.19 -21.54
C PHE A 55 5.40 -1.17 -20.44
N ALA A 56 5.83 -2.43 -20.47
CA ALA A 56 5.58 -3.37 -19.39
C ALA A 56 6.28 -2.96 -18.09
N SER A 57 7.55 -2.52 -18.16
CA SER A 57 8.27 -2.02 -16.98
C SER A 57 7.65 -0.74 -16.41
N LEU A 58 7.18 0.16 -17.28
CA LEU A 58 6.45 1.36 -16.91
C LEU A 58 5.12 0.99 -16.24
N TYR A 59 4.42 -0.01 -16.79
CA TYR A 59 3.22 -0.56 -16.17
C TYR A 59 3.52 -1.08 -14.76
N PHE A 60 4.59 -1.86 -14.54
CA PHE A 60 5.00 -2.30 -13.21
C PHE A 60 5.39 -1.14 -12.26
N ALA A 61 6.01 -0.08 -12.79
CA ALA A 61 6.32 1.13 -12.02
C ALA A 61 5.05 1.81 -11.50
N PHE A 62 3.98 1.86 -12.33
CA PHE A 62 2.68 2.43 -11.97
C PHE A 62 1.74 1.46 -11.25
N ARG A 63 1.91 0.13 -11.39
CA ARG A 63 0.98 -0.87 -10.84
C ARG A 63 1.05 -1.07 -9.33
N LYS A 64 1.89 -0.33 -8.60
CA LYS A 64 1.85 -0.33 -7.12
C LYS A 64 0.80 0.68 -6.62
N LEU A 65 -0.48 0.28 -6.64
CA LEU A 65 -1.45 0.42 -5.54
C LEU A 65 -2.72 -0.37 -5.94
N PRO A 66 -3.10 -1.46 -5.24
CA PRO A 66 -3.37 -1.39 -3.80
C PRO A 66 -2.89 -2.61 -2.97
N LYS A 67 -2.98 -2.43 -1.65
CA LYS A 67 -2.83 -3.39 -0.53
C LYS A 67 -1.45 -3.37 0.15
N ASN A 68 -1.46 -2.95 1.42
CA ASN A 68 -0.42 -3.10 2.44
C ASN A 68 0.66 -2.01 2.60
N TYR A 69 0.43 -0.77 2.16
CA TYR A 69 1.19 0.39 2.68
C TYR A 69 0.87 0.73 4.16
N ARG A 70 -0.04 0.01 4.82
CA ARG A 70 -0.36 0.21 6.26
C ARG A 70 0.19 -0.88 7.19
N GLN A 71 1.29 -1.56 6.83
CA GLN A 71 1.80 -2.68 7.63
C GLN A 71 3.07 -2.37 8.44
N ASN A 72 3.71 -1.20 8.25
CA ASN A 72 5.03 -0.96 8.85
C ASN A 72 5.08 0.18 9.88
N GLU A 73 3.95 0.82 10.19
CA GLU A 73 3.81 1.47 11.48
C GLU A 73 2.90 0.57 12.30
N SER A 74 3.44 -0.03 13.35
CA SER A 74 2.76 -0.88 14.32
C SER A 74 1.70 -0.08 15.08
N VAL A 75 0.69 0.42 14.37
CA VAL A 75 -0.41 1.14 14.96
C VAL A 75 -1.25 0.16 15.76
N MET A 76 -1.36 0.43 17.04
CA MET A 76 -2.10 -0.36 17.98
C MET A 76 -3.49 0.24 18.19
N LYS A 77 -4.49 -0.63 18.28
CA LYS A 77 -5.89 -0.24 18.47
C LYS A 77 -6.43 -0.84 19.75
N CYS A 78 -6.91 0.04 20.60
CA CYS A 78 -7.54 -0.30 21.87
C CYS A 78 -8.94 -0.91 21.66
N LYS A 79 -9.20 -2.12 22.18
CA LYS A 79 -10.52 -2.80 22.07
C LYS A 79 -11.68 -1.96 22.62
N LYS A 80 -11.44 -1.27 23.74
CA LYS A 80 -12.48 -0.57 24.51
C LYS A 80 -12.76 0.83 23.96
N CYS A 81 -11.71 1.60 23.74
CA CYS A 81 -11.78 2.99 23.29
C CYS A 81 -11.78 3.16 21.77
N ARG A 82 -11.36 2.11 21.03
CA ARG A 82 -11.28 2.06 19.55
C ARG A 82 -10.46 3.21 18.93
N LYS A 83 -9.67 3.91 19.74
CA LYS A 83 -8.65 4.87 19.32
C LYS A 83 -7.44 4.10 18.81
N VAL A 84 -6.79 4.68 17.81
CA VAL A 84 -5.56 4.18 17.22
C VAL A 84 -4.42 5.01 17.81
N PHE A 85 -3.39 4.33 18.27
CA PHE A 85 -2.18 4.92 18.81
C PHE A 85 -0.98 4.29 18.09
N PRO A 86 0.10 5.03 17.83
CA PRO A 86 1.36 4.42 17.45
C PRO A 86 1.88 3.55 18.61
N TYR A 87 2.68 2.51 18.31
CA TYR A 87 3.27 1.63 19.33
C TYR A 87 4.09 2.43 20.36
N GLU A 88 4.77 3.47 19.92
CA GLU A 88 5.59 4.36 20.76
C GLU A 88 4.79 5.08 21.84
N ASP A 89 3.50 5.37 21.59
CA ASP A 89 2.59 5.98 22.56
C ASP A 89 1.90 4.96 23.48
N THR A 90 2.22 3.67 23.33
CA THR A 90 1.70 2.62 24.21
C THR A 90 2.71 2.27 25.28
N ASN A 91 2.27 2.27 26.54
CA ASN A 91 3.07 1.79 27.66
C ASN A 91 3.11 0.25 27.59
N ASP A 92 4.12 -0.32 26.93
CA ASP A 92 4.31 -1.76 26.78
C ASP A 92 3.10 -2.48 26.14
N GLY A 93 2.54 -1.91 25.07
CA GLY A 93 1.37 -2.47 24.40
C GLY A 93 0.05 -2.28 25.16
N LYS A 94 0.02 -1.42 26.19
CA LYS A 94 -1.22 -1.04 26.89
C LYS A 94 -1.70 0.34 26.45
N CYS A 95 -3.02 0.48 26.36
CA CYS A 95 -3.65 1.75 26.01
C CYS A 95 -3.43 2.78 27.12
N PRO A 96 -2.87 3.98 26.86
CA PRO A 96 -2.57 4.97 27.89
C PRO A 96 -3.81 5.46 28.65
N ASN A 97 -4.99 5.39 28.00
CA ASN A 97 -6.26 5.86 28.59
C ASN A 97 -7.14 4.73 29.14
N CYS A 98 -6.84 3.47 28.84
CA CYS A 98 -7.68 2.35 29.27
C CYS A 98 -6.91 1.31 30.09
N ASN A 99 -5.58 1.36 30.10
CA ASN A 99 -4.68 0.38 30.70
C ASN A 99 -5.01 -1.08 30.31
N ILE A 100 -5.50 -1.29 29.08
CA ILE A 100 -5.87 -2.58 28.52
C ILE A 100 -4.97 -2.84 27.32
N ASP A 101 -4.61 -4.09 27.11
CA ASP A 101 -3.83 -4.56 25.97
C ASP A 101 -4.45 -4.07 24.66
N THR A 102 -3.63 -3.36 23.90
CA THR A 102 -3.97 -2.95 22.56
C THR A 102 -3.76 -4.13 21.62
N ILE A 103 -4.53 -4.17 20.54
CA ILE A 103 -4.30 -5.14 19.46
C ILE A 103 -3.69 -4.38 18.30
N GLU A 104 -2.70 -4.97 17.68
CA GLU A 104 -2.25 -4.62 16.34
C GLU A 104 -3.44 -4.44 15.38
N ILE A 105 -3.44 -3.32 14.64
CA ILE A 105 -4.63 -2.91 13.88
C ILE A 105 -5.07 -3.95 12.85
N VAL A 106 -4.10 -4.69 12.27
CA VAL A 106 -4.34 -5.72 11.26
C VAL A 106 -5.16 -6.87 11.86
N LYS A 107 -4.69 -7.43 12.98
CA LYS A 107 -5.39 -8.47 13.75
C LYS A 107 -6.77 -7.98 14.19
N PHE A 108 -6.89 -6.71 14.58
CA PHE A 108 -8.18 -6.13 14.94
C PHE A 108 -9.18 -6.16 13.76
N TYR A 109 -8.76 -5.77 12.55
CA TYR A 109 -9.62 -5.77 11.36
C TYR A 109 -9.95 -7.18 10.87
N GLU A 110 -9.03 -8.13 10.97
CA GLU A 110 -9.29 -9.53 10.65
C GLU A 110 -10.36 -10.14 11.56
N VAL A 111 -10.24 -9.94 12.87
CA VAL A 111 -11.21 -10.39 13.86
C VAL A 111 -12.58 -9.72 13.62
N ALA A 112 -12.59 -8.41 13.35
CA ALA A 112 -13.84 -7.69 13.07
C ALA A 112 -14.53 -8.17 11.78
N ARG A 113 -13.76 -8.55 10.75
CA ARG A 113 -14.29 -9.12 9.51
C ARG A 113 -14.87 -10.51 9.72
N LYS A 114 -14.17 -11.37 10.49
CA LYS A 114 -14.65 -12.73 10.82
C LYS A 114 -15.95 -12.72 11.62
N ILE A 115 -16.11 -11.78 12.54
CA ILE A 115 -17.25 -11.74 13.48
C ILE A 115 -18.46 -10.98 12.89
N LYS A 116 -18.38 -10.39 11.68
CA LYS A 116 -19.40 -9.46 11.15
C LYS A 116 -19.89 -8.47 12.23
N ASP A 117 -18.95 -7.88 12.98
CA ASP A 117 -19.33 -6.97 14.08
C ASP A 117 -20.04 -5.74 13.51
N GLU A 118 -21.38 -5.70 13.57
CA GLU A 118 -22.24 -4.61 13.06
C GLU A 118 -21.84 -3.25 13.63
N ARG A 119 -21.22 -3.21 14.81
CA ARG A 119 -20.73 -1.96 15.44
C ARG A 119 -19.55 -1.34 14.68
N PHE A 120 -19.01 -2.05 13.69
CA PHE A 120 -17.96 -1.58 12.80
C PHE A 120 -18.55 -0.94 11.54
N PHE A 121 -19.65 -1.50 11.02
CA PHE A 121 -20.35 -1.00 9.83
C PHE A 121 -21.40 0.06 10.15
N ASN A 122 -21.89 0.10 11.40
CA ASN A 122 -22.93 1.03 11.82
C ASN A 122 -22.42 2.03 12.90
N PRO A 123 -22.02 3.26 12.52
CA PRO A 123 -21.48 4.27 13.43
C PRO A 123 -22.49 4.82 14.45
N GLU A 124 -23.80 4.75 14.18
CA GLU A 124 -24.88 5.15 15.10
C GLU A 124 -24.87 4.35 16.41
N LEU A 125 -24.67 3.03 16.31
CA LEU A 125 -24.59 2.14 17.48
C LEU A 125 -23.41 2.51 18.40
N ARG A 126 -22.32 3.02 17.82
CA ARG A 126 -21.15 3.49 18.55
C ARG A 126 -21.45 4.78 19.32
N TYR A 127 -22.21 5.71 18.72
CA TYR A 127 -22.63 6.95 19.37
C TYR A 127 -23.54 6.69 20.57
N LYS A 128 -24.58 5.85 20.40
CA LYS A 128 -25.56 5.53 21.46
C LYS A 128 -24.90 4.94 22.72
N ARG A 129 -23.88 4.08 22.57
CA ARG A 129 -23.17 3.47 23.71
C ARG A 129 -22.30 4.49 24.49
N LYS A 130 -21.59 5.39 23.81
CA LYS A 130 -20.81 6.45 24.48
C LYS A 130 -21.70 7.32 25.37
N ARG A 131 -22.91 7.63 24.89
CA ARG A 131 -23.90 8.40 25.64
C ARG A 131 -24.37 7.68 26.91
N ARG A 132 -24.63 6.36 26.83
CA ARG A 132 -24.96 5.52 27.99
C ARG A 132 -23.84 5.49 29.03
N SER A 133 -22.59 5.27 28.61
CA SER A 133 -21.44 5.21 29.53
C SER A 133 -21.17 6.55 30.23
N LYS A 134 -21.36 7.70 29.55
CA LYS A 134 -21.31 9.02 30.20
C LYS A 134 -22.40 9.19 31.25
N LYS A 135 -23.62 8.72 30.96
CA LYS A 135 -24.76 8.79 31.90
C LYS A 135 -24.49 7.95 33.16
N THR A 136 -23.95 6.74 33.01
CA THR A 136 -23.60 5.87 34.15
C THR A 136 -22.50 6.46 35.03
N ASN A 137 -21.43 7.02 34.44
CA ASN A 137 -20.37 7.67 35.20
C ASN A 137 -20.83 8.95 35.91
N SER A 138 -21.76 9.70 35.31
CA SER A 138 -22.36 10.88 35.96
C SER A 138 -23.21 10.52 37.16
N ASN A 139 -23.93 9.39 37.13
CA ASN A 139 -24.73 8.94 38.27
C ASN A 139 -23.81 8.44 39.40
N LYS A 140 -22.83 7.59 39.07
CA LYS A 140 -21.87 7.07 40.05
C LYS A 140 -21.09 8.17 40.80
N LYS A 141 -20.82 9.31 40.14
CA LYS A 141 -20.15 10.47 40.77
C LYS A 141 -21.08 11.26 41.71
N LYS A 142 -22.40 11.21 41.51
CA LYS A 142 -23.38 11.80 42.43
C LYS A 142 -23.56 10.94 43.68
N ASP A 143 -23.51 9.62 43.52
CA ASP A 143 -23.68 8.67 44.62
C ASP A 143 -22.46 8.62 45.56
N LEU A 144 -21.28 9.07 45.12
CA LEU A 144 -20.05 9.12 45.93
C LEU A 144 -19.90 10.42 46.74
N ASN A 145 -20.70 11.44 46.42
CA ASN A 145 -20.66 12.78 47.03
C ASN A 145 -21.87 13.04 47.96
N ARG A 146 -22.58 11.98 48.35
CA ARG A 146 -23.74 12.00 49.26
C ARG A 146 -23.42 11.16 50.48
#